data_AF-A0A963M8R4-F1
#
_entry.id   AF-A0A963M8R4-F1
#
_cell.length_a   1.000
_cell.length_b   1.000
_cell.length_c   1.000
_cell.angle_alpha   90.00
_cell.angle_beta   90.00
_cell.angle_gamma   90.00
#
_symmetry.space_group_name_H-M   'P 1'
#
loop_
_entity.id
_entity.type
_entity.pdbx_description
1 polymer ?
#
loop_
_entity_poly.entity_id
_entity_poly.type
_entity_poly.pdbx_seq_one_letter_code
_entity_poly.pdbx_strand_id
1 'polypeptide(L)'
;AMDEINARGEMPIIVRQIKYLNNIVEQDHRAIKRVTKPMLNFKSFRAAKNVLAGIELMHMIRKGQLLLEGGIKLSFADQFYVLSGQIRPV
;
A
#
# COMPACT_ATOMS: atom_id res chain seq x y z
N ALA A 1 -23.86 -14.00 7.36
CA ALA A 1 -22.85 -13.33 6.49
C ALA A 1 -21.44 -13.94 6.63
N MET A 2 -20.72 -13.73 7.74
CA MET A 2 -19.34 -14.25 7.87
C MET A 2 -19.29 -15.79 8.00
N ASP A 3 -20.25 -16.38 8.71
CA ASP A 3 -20.38 -17.83 8.82
C ASP A 3 -20.73 -18.47 7.47
N GLU A 4 -21.49 -17.77 6.61
CA GLU A 4 -21.83 -18.25 5.26
C GLU A 4 -20.62 -18.23 4.33
N ILE A 5 -19.76 -17.22 4.43
CA ILE A 5 -18.49 -17.17 3.68
C ILE A 5 -17.59 -18.31 4.14
N ASN A 6 -17.53 -18.55 5.46
CA ASN A 6 -16.73 -19.62 6.04
C ASN A 6 -17.25 -21.01 5.60
N ALA A 7 -18.57 -21.19 5.54
CA ALA A 7 -19.20 -22.43 5.12
C ALA A 7 -18.98 -22.76 3.63
N ARG A 8 -18.70 -21.76 2.78
CA ARG A 8 -18.36 -21.95 1.36
C ARG A 8 -16.89 -22.21 1.11
N GLY A 9 -16.02 -21.93 2.07
CA GLY A 9 -14.58 -22.09 1.94
C GLY A 9 -14.14 -23.54 2.14
N GLU A 10 -13.16 -23.98 1.36
CA GLU A 10 -12.50 -25.28 1.59
C GLU A 10 -11.69 -25.30 2.89
N MET A 11 -11.24 -24.12 3.35
CA MET A 11 -10.51 -23.96 4.62
C MET A 11 -11.30 -23.13 5.62
N PRO A 12 -11.44 -23.61 6.88
CA PRO A 12 -12.12 -22.87 7.92
C PRO A 12 -11.33 -21.62 8.33
N ILE A 13 -11.98 -20.46 8.23
CA ILE A 13 -11.50 -19.15 8.65
C ILE A 13 -11.84 -18.96 10.13
N ILE A 14 -10.84 -18.70 10.96
CA ILE A 14 -11.02 -18.37 12.38
C ILE A 14 -11.25 -16.86 12.51
N VAL A 15 -12.45 -16.47 12.92
CA VAL A 15 -12.80 -15.06 13.16
C VAL A 15 -12.37 -14.66 14.56
N ARG A 16 -11.48 -13.67 14.67
CA ARG A 16 -10.99 -13.13 15.95
C ARG A 16 -11.55 -11.72 16.18
N GLN A 17 -12.34 -11.53 17.23
CA GLN A 17 -12.85 -10.22 17.64
C GLN A 17 -11.89 -9.55 18.63
N ILE A 18 -10.72 -9.13 18.13
CA ILE A 18 -9.66 -8.57 18.97
C ILE A 18 -9.35 -7.15 18.52
N LYS A 19 -9.70 -6.16 19.37
CA LYS A 19 -9.57 -4.73 19.05
C LYS A 19 -8.14 -4.31 18.66
N TYR A 20 -7.12 -4.83 19.34
CA TYR A 20 -5.73 -4.43 19.04
C TYR A 20 -5.27 -4.94 17.66
N LEU A 21 -5.73 -6.11 17.22
CA LEU A 21 -5.42 -6.63 15.88
C LEU A 21 -6.08 -5.77 14.80
N ASN A 22 -7.32 -5.33 15.03
CA ASN A 22 -8.00 -4.39 14.14
C ASN A 22 -7.24 -3.07 14.06
N ASN A 23 -6.76 -2.55 15.19
CA ASN A 23 -5.98 -1.31 15.20
C ASN A 23 -4.70 -1.39 14.38
N ILE A 24 -3.98 -2.53 14.40
CA ILE A 24 -2.75 -2.74 13.61
C ILE A 24 -3.08 -2.67 12.12
N VAL A 25 -4.09 -3.42 11.69
CA VAL A 25 -4.54 -3.39 10.30
C VAL A 25 -4.96 -1.97 9.95
N GLU A 26 -5.86 -1.36 10.74
CA GLU A 26 -6.31 0.03 10.60
C GLU A 26 -5.23 1.07 10.46
N GLN A 27 -4.14 0.91 11.20
CA GLN A 27 -3.00 1.80 11.14
C GLN A 27 -2.28 1.71 9.80
N ASP A 28 -2.12 0.51 9.24
CA ASP A 28 -1.43 0.30 7.97
C ASP A 28 -2.16 0.99 6.80
N HIS A 29 -3.49 0.90 6.74
CA HIS A 29 -4.27 1.56 5.67
C HIS A 29 -4.50 3.07 5.88
N ARG A 30 -4.08 3.67 7.00
CA ARG A 30 -4.28 5.13 7.21
C ARG A 30 -3.64 5.96 6.11
N ALA A 31 -2.51 5.50 5.60
CA ALA A 31 -1.72 6.23 4.63
C ALA A 31 -2.40 6.27 3.25
N ILE A 32 -2.87 5.10 2.80
CA ILE A 32 -3.70 4.96 1.60
C ILE A 32 -4.98 5.78 1.75
N LYS A 33 -5.73 5.60 2.85
CA LYS A 33 -6.99 6.33 3.09
C LYS A 33 -6.80 7.84 3.11
N ARG A 34 -5.69 8.36 3.64
CA ARG A 34 -5.42 9.81 3.65
C ARG A 34 -5.34 10.37 2.24
N VAL A 35 -4.72 9.64 1.31
CA VAL A 35 -4.56 10.05 -0.08
C VAL A 35 -5.85 9.84 -0.87
N THR A 36 -6.55 8.73 -0.65
CA THR A 36 -7.74 8.38 -1.43
C THR A 36 -9.03 9.04 -0.96
N LYS A 37 -9.15 9.42 0.32
CA LYS A 37 -10.37 10.06 0.88
C LYS A 37 -10.82 11.34 0.16
N PRO A 38 -9.94 12.27 -0.27
CA PRO A 38 -10.37 13.42 -1.08
C PRO A 38 -10.66 13.09 -2.55
N MET A 39 -10.40 11.86 -3.00
CA MET A 39 -10.68 11.44 -4.38
C MET A 39 -12.16 11.03 -4.51
N LEU A 40 -12.80 11.39 -5.64
CA LEU A 40 -14.17 10.98 -6.00
C LEU A 40 -14.24 9.51 -6.45
N ASN A 41 -13.73 8.60 -5.59
CA ASN A 41 -13.57 7.16 -5.86
C ASN A 41 -12.76 6.86 -7.14
N PHE A 42 -12.55 5.58 -7.41
CA PHE A 42 -11.89 5.12 -8.64
C PHE A 42 -12.92 4.78 -9.71
N LYS A 43 -12.70 5.25 -10.94
CA LYS A 43 -13.57 4.97 -12.09
C LYS A 43 -13.45 3.54 -12.63
N SER A 44 -12.37 2.82 -12.30
CA SER A 44 -12.17 1.42 -12.69
C SER A 44 -11.19 0.72 -11.73
N PHE A 45 -11.29 -0.62 -11.66
CA PHE A 45 -10.35 -1.44 -10.88
C PHE A 45 -8.91 -1.32 -11.36
N ARG A 46 -8.70 -1.19 -12.67
CA ARG A 46 -7.36 -0.99 -13.24
C ARG A 46 -6.75 0.33 -12.76
N ALA A 47 -7.53 1.41 -12.74
CA ALA A 47 -7.08 2.69 -12.22
C ALA A 47 -6.80 2.62 -10.71
N ALA A 48 -7.69 1.98 -9.94
CA ALA A 48 -7.50 1.76 -8.51
C ALA A 48 -6.18 1.02 -8.23
N LYS A 49 -5.93 -0.10 -8.92
CA LYS A 49 -4.71 -0.89 -8.77
C LYS A 49 -3.45 -0.06 -9.01
N ASN A 50 -3.41 0.72 -10.09
CA ASN A 50 -2.24 1.53 -10.42
C ASN A 50 -1.99 2.64 -9.39
N VAL A 51 -3.04 3.32 -8.93
CA VAL A 51 -2.92 4.39 -7.93
C VAL A 51 -2.49 3.83 -6.58
N LEU A 52 -3.11 2.73 -6.12
CA LEU A 52 -2.74 2.07 -4.87
C LEU A 52 -1.28 1.60 -4.89
N ALA A 53 -0.83 0.97 -5.98
CA ALA A 53 0.56 0.55 -6.14
C ALA A 53 1.54 1.73 -6.08
N GLY A 54 1.20 2.87 -6.70
CA GLY A 54 2.02 4.09 -6.61
C GLY A 54 2.10 4.66 -5.20
N ILE A 55 0.99 4.65 -4.46
CA ILE A 55 0.96 5.07 -3.05
C ILE A 55 1.83 4.15 -2.20
N GLU A 56 1.70 2.83 -2.37
CA GLU A 56 2.50 1.82 -1.66
C GLU A 56 3.99 1.97 -1.97
N LEU A 57 4.36 2.19 -3.23
CA LEU A 57 5.74 2.42 -3.64
C LEU A 57 6.34 3.63 -2.91
N MET A 58 5.63 4.75 -2.90
CA MET A 58 6.10 5.94 -2.17
C MET A 58 6.19 5.71 -0.66
N HIS A 59 5.34 4.84 -0.11
CA HIS A 59 5.43 4.43 1.30
C HIS A 59 6.66 3.57 1.58
N MET A 60 7.00 2.63 0.69
CA MET A 60 8.20 1.81 0.81
C MET A 60 9.47 2.65 0.73
N ILE A 61 9.53 3.60 -0.21
CA ILE A 61 10.63 4.58 -0.36
C ILE A 61 10.81 5.37 0.94
N ARG A 62 9.72 5.93 1.49
CA ARG A 62 9.78 6.71 2.75
C ARG A 62 10.19 5.87 3.96
N LYS A 63 9.83 4.58 3.99
CA LYS A 63 10.22 3.66 5.07
C LYS A 63 11.66 3.12 4.90
N GLY A 64 12.32 3.38 3.77
CA GLY A 64 13.62 2.77 3.46
C GLY A 64 13.54 1.25 3.23
N GLN A 65 12.35 0.73 2.90
CA GLN A 65 12.16 -0.71 2.64
C GLN A 65 12.68 -1.12 1.27
N LEU A 66 12.95 -0.13 0.40
CA LEU A 66 13.53 -0.35 -0.91
C LEU A 66 15.06 -0.39 -0.77
N LEU A 67 15.63 -1.60 -0.83
CA LEU A 67 17.07 -1.83 -0.90
C LEU A 67 17.60 -1.43 -2.29
N LEU A 68 17.62 -0.13 -2.57
CA LEU A 68 18.39 0.42 -3.70
C LEU A 68 19.85 0.57 -3.26
N GLU A 69 20.78 -0.01 -4.02
CA GLU A 69 22.21 0.27 -3.86
C GLU A 69 22.44 1.79 -3.98
N GLY A 70 23.02 2.41 -2.94
CA GLY A 70 23.22 3.86 -2.89
C GLY A 70 21.96 4.70 -2.55
N GLY A 71 20.79 4.07 -2.36
CA GLY A 71 19.51 4.76 -2.11
C GLY A 71 19.47 5.64 -0.86
N ILE A 72 20.27 5.31 0.17
CA ILE A 72 20.34 6.07 1.43
C ILE A 72 20.85 7.51 1.21
N LYS A 73 21.60 7.77 0.13
CA LYS A 73 22.14 9.10 -0.21
C LYS A 73 21.24 9.90 -1.17
N LEU A 74 20.20 9.28 -1.71
CA LEU A 74 19.30 9.88 -2.71
C LEU A 74 18.05 10.44 -2.04
N SER A 75 17.54 11.57 -2.56
CA SER A 75 16.23 12.06 -2.11
C SER A 75 15.13 11.05 -2.47
N PHE A 76 13.98 11.10 -1.77
CA PHE A 76 12.85 10.21 -2.09
C PHE A 76 12.39 10.34 -3.55
N ALA A 77 12.50 11.54 -4.12
CA ALA A 77 12.16 11.76 -5.51
C ALA A 77 13.20 11.11 -6.42
N ASP A 78 14.48 11.20 -6.11
CA ASP A 78 15.54 10.55 -6.92
C ASP A 78 15.43 9.03 -6.86
N GLN A 79 15.14 8.47 -5.68
CA GLN A 79 14.84 7.03 -5.54
C GLN A 79 13.67 6.60 -6.43
N PHE A 80 12.63 7.44 -6.57
CA PHE A 80 11.52 7.17 -7.47
C PHE A 80 11.92 7.21 -8.96
N TYR A 81 12.68 8.21 -9.40
CA TYR A 81 13.10 8.32 -10.80
C TYR A 81 14.12 7.25 -11.21
N VAL A 82 14.97 6.81 -10.29
CA VAL A 82 15.87 5.66 -10.55
C VAL A 82 15.05 4.41 -10.91
N LEU A 83 13.90 4.18 -10.28
CA LEU A 83 13.02 3.05 -10.61
C LEU A 83 12.37 3.15 -11.99
N SER A 84 12.19 4.36 -12.52
CA SER A 84 11.66 4.57 -13.87
C SER A 84 12.74 4.53 -14.95
N GLY A 85 14.00 4.25 -14.59
CA GLY A 85 15.13 4.27 -15.52
C GLY A 85 15.53 5.68 -15.96
N GLN A 86 15.02 6.72 -15.29
CA GLN A 86 15.36 8.11 -15.56
C GLN A 86 16.37 8.60 -14.51
N ILE A 87 17.63 8.72 -14.89
CA ILE A 87 18.60 9.43 -14.05
C ILE A 87 18.29 10.91 -14.21
N ARG A 88 17.76 11.55 -13.15
CA ARG A 88 17.58 13.00 -13.14
C ARG A 88 18.98 13.62 -13.14
N PRO A 89 19.36 14.45 -14.14
CA PRO A 89 20.57 15.23 -14.03
C PRO A 89 20.33 16.24 -12.90
N VAL A 90 21.10 16.12 -11.83
CA VAL A 90 21.18 17.15 -10.79
C VAL A 90 21.98 18.34 -11.31
#